data_AF-A0A919CUK7-F1
#
_entry.id   AF-A0A919CUK7-F1
#
_cell.length_a   1.000
_cell.length_b   1.000
_cell.length_c   1.000
_cell.angle_alpha   90.00
_cell.angle_beta   90.00
_cell.angle_gamma   90.00
#
_symmetry.space_group_name_H-M   'P 1'
#
loop_
_entity.id
_entity.type
_entity.pdbx_description
1 polymer ?
#
loop_
_entity_poly.entity_id
_entity_poly.type
_entity_poly.pdbx_seq_one_letter_code
_entity_poly.pdbx_strand_id
1 'polypeptide(L)' 'MFATYMAPEPRHQDGNQVVFLAGDDESAKAPFTRLLTEFGFAPVDLGALREGGALMQLGGPLSGKHFLFQG' A
#
# COMPACT_ATOMS: atom_id res chain seq x y z
N MET A 1 1.92 -12.86 -23.50
CA MET A 1 2.87 -12.52 -22.42
C MET A 1 2.17 -12.77 -21.10
N PHE A 2 2.30 -13.98 -20.56
CA PHE A 2 1.78 -14.27 -19.22
C PHE A 2 2.87 -13.87 -18.24
N ALA A 3 2.57 -12.84 -17.45
CA ALA A 3 3.46 -12.29 -16.45
C ALA A 3 3.99 -13.41 -15.57
N THR A 4 5.31 -13.48 -15.43
CA THR A 4 6.00 -14.20 -14.38
C THR A 4 5.42 -13.73 -13.04
N TYR A 5 4.45 -14.47 -12.50
CA TYR A 5 3.82 -14.20 -11.21
C TYR A 5 4.74 -14.72 -10.11
N MET A 6 5.91 -14.11 -9.97
CA MET A 6 6.50 -13.93 -8.66
C MET A 6 5.97 -12.59 -8.17
N ALA A 7 5.43 -12.56 -6.95
CA ALA A 7 5.04 -11.30 -6.33
C ALA A 7 6.19 -10.30 -6.53
N PRO A 8 5.92 -9.08 -7.05
CA PRO A 8 6.98 -8.09 -7.21
C PRO A 8 7.69 -7.94 -5.87
N GLU A 9 9.01 -8.09 -5.87
CA GLU A 9 9.84 -7.95 -4.69
C GLU A 9 9.58 -6.55 -4.09
N PRO A 10 8.97 -6.45 -2.90
CA PRO A 10 8.55 -5.16 -2.36
C PRO A 10 9.73 -4.28 -1.95
N ARG A 11 10.92 -4.87 -1.79
CA ARG A 11 12.17 -4.13 -1.54
C ARG A 11 12.87 -3.86 -2.86
N HIS A 12 12.76 -2.62 -3.35
CA HIS A 12 13.51 -2.19 -4.52
C HIS A 12 14.79 -1.48 -4.10
N GLN A 13 15.77 -1.46 -5.01
CA GLN A 13 17.02 -0.70 -4.81
C GLN A 13 16.76 0.79 -4.49
N ASP A 14 15.68 1.35 -5.05
CA ASP A 14 15.31 2.76 -4.95
C ASP A 14 14.26 3.02 -3.85
N GLY A 15 13.94 2.03 -3.01
CA GLY A 15 12.98 2.16 -1.91
C GLY A 15 11.99 1.00 -1.79
N ASN A 16 11.08 1.07 -0.81
CA ASN A 16 10.10 0.01 -0.58
C ASN A 16 8.78 0.32 -1.31
N GLN A 17 8.15 -0.69 -1.90
CA GLN A 17 6.87 -0.57 -2.57
C GLN A 17 5.79 -0.12 -1.59
N VAL A 18 5.05 0.92 -1.96
CA VAL A 18 3.98 1.49 -1.11
C VAL A 18 2.71 0.66 -1.19
N VAL A 19 2.08 0.45 -0.05
CA VAL A 19 0.70 -0.04 0.06
C VAL A 19 -0.14 1.00 0.78
N PHE A 20 -1.10 1.58 0.07
CA PHE A 20 -2.09 2.46 0.68
C PHE A 20 -3.15 1.65 1.42
N LEU A 21 -3.51 2.08 2.61
CA LEU A 21 -4.62 1.54 3.38
C LEU A 21 -5.49 2.68 3.93
N ALA A 22 -6.77 2.40 4.13
CA ALA A 22 -7.72 3.28 4.79
C ALA A 22 -8.71 2.43 5.59
N GLY A 23 -9.17 2.94 6.72
CA GLY A 23 -10.07 2.23 7.61
C GLY A 23 -10.36 3.03 8.87
N ASP A 24 -11.59 2.89 9.39
CA ASP A 24 -12.07 3.66 10.54
C ASP A 24 -11.64 3.04 11.89
N ASP A 25 -11.18 1.79 11.88
CA ASP A 25 -10.70 1.07 13.07
C ASP A 25 -9.17 1.00 13.07
N GLU A 26 -8.56 1.86 13.89
CA GLU A 26 -7.10 1.90 14.09
C GLU A 26 -6.55 0.58 14.65
N SER A 27 -7.31 -0.09 15.53
CA SER A 27 -6.87 -1.35 16.13
C SER A 27 -6.84 -2.50 15.12
N ALA A 28 -7.71 -2.45 14.11
CA ALA A 28 -7.72 -3.38 13.00
C ALA A 28 -6.62 -3.06 11.95
N LYS A 29 -6.31 -1.78 11.73
CA LYS A 29 -5.22 -1.36 10.81
C LYS A 29 -3.84 -1.73 11.34
N ALA A 30 -3.59 -1.59 12.64
CA ALA A 30 -2.28 -1.82 13.25
C ALA A 30 -1.63 -3.18 12.91
N PRO A 31 -2.29 -4.35 13.08
CA PRO A 31 -1.68 -5.64 12.73
C PRO A 31 -1.42 -5.77 11.22
N PHE A 32 -2.26 -5.18 10.38
CA PHE A 32 -2.08 -5.22 8.93
C PHE A 32 -0.87 -4.38 8.48
N THR A 33 -0.75 -3.15 8.99
CA THR A 33 0.41 -2.28 8.78
C THR A 33 1.71 -2.97 9.23
N ARG A 34 1.68 -3.65 10.38
CA ARG A 34 2.84 -4.41 10.86
C ARG A 34 3.22 -5.53 9.88
N LEU A 35 2.25 -6.32 9.42
CA LEU A 35 2.48 -7.41 8.49
C LEU A 35 3.09 -6.91 7.16
N LEU A 36 2.58 -5.80 6.63
CA LEU A 36 3.10 -5.18 5.41
C LEU A 36 4.56 -4.75 5.56
N THR A 37 4.91 -4.12 6.69
CA THR A 37 6.29 -3.75 6.99
C THR A 37 7.21 -4.97 7.12
N GLU A 38 6.75 -6.03 7.81
CA GLU A 38 7.52 -7.29 7.94
C GLU A 38 7.79 -7.94 6.56
N PHE A 39 6.84 -7.81 5.63
CA PHE A 39 7.00 -8.25 4.24
C PHE A 39 7.85 -7.30 3.38
N GLY A 40 8.26 -6.14 3.89
CA GLY A 40 9.13 -5.20 3.18
C GLY A 40 8.40 -4.14 2.36
N PHE A 41 7.08 -4.03 2.49
CA PHE A 41 6.34 -2.89 1.94
C PHE A 41 6.49 -1.66 2.83
N ALA A 42 6.17 -0.49 2.27
CA ALA A 42 5.98 0.75 3.00
C ALA A 42 4.48 1.06 3.11
N PRO A 43 3.81 0.67 4.21
CA PRO A 43 2.39 0.99 4.39
C PRO A 43 2.20 2.51 4.58
N VAL A 44 1.21 3.08 3.87
CA VAL A 44 0.79 4.47 4.00
C VAL A 44 -0.68 4.50 4.39
N ASP A 45 -0.93 4.90 5.63
CA ASP A 45 -2.28 5.06 6.16
C ASP A 45 -2.89 6.39 5.70
N LEU A 46 -3.99 6.30 4.94
CA LEU A 46 -4.74 7.44 4.42
C LEU A 46 -5.88 7.87 5.36
N GLY A 47 -5.97 7.27 6.54
CA GLY A 47 -6.97 7.58 7.56
C GLY A 47 -8.28 6.85 7.35
N ALA A 48 -9.39 7.58 7.53
CA ALA A 48 -10.74 7.02 7.48
C ALA A 48 -11.11 6.48 6.10
N LEU A 49 -12.01 5.49 6.07
CA LEU A 49 -12.38 4.78 4.85
C LEU A 49 -13.05 5.70 3.82
N ARG A 50 -13.82 6.69 4.28
CA ARG A 50 -14.53 7.62 3.38
C ARG A 50 -13.55 8.48 2.59
N GLU A 51 -12.64 9.17 3.27
CA GLU A 51 -11.67 10.07 2.65
C GLU A 51 -10.56 9.28 1.93
N GLY A 52 -9.97 8.29 2.60
CA GLY A 52 -8.87 7.49 2.05
C GLY A 52 -9.33 6.54 0.94
N GLY A 53 -10.51 5.93 1.08
CA GLY A 53 -11.07 5.04 0.05
C GLY A 53 -11.38 5.76 -1.26
N ALA A 54 -11.82 7.02 -1.20
CA ALA A 54 -12.02 7.85 -2.40
C ALA A 54 -10.72 8.09 -3.18
N LEU A 55 -9.56 8.06 -2.51
CA LEU A 55 -8.26 8.18 -3.16
C LEU A 55 -7.87 6.88 -3.89
N MET A 56 -8.21 5.72 -3.31
CA MET A 56 -7.78 4.39 -3.76
C MET A 56 -8.72 3.73 -4.79
N GLN A 57 -10.01 4.04 -4.75
CA GLN A 57 -11.03 3.43 -5.60
C GLN A 57 -10.72 3.58 -7.10
N LEU A 58 -11.35 2.76 -7.95
CA LEU A 58 -11.19 2.86 -9.40
C LEU A 58 -11.48 4.28 -9.90
N GLY A 59 -10.54 4.86 -10.65
CA GLY A 59 -10.61 6.25 -11.12
C GLY A 59 -10.20 7.31 -10.08
N GLY A 60 -9.96 6.91 -8.84
CA GLY A 60 -9.37 7.77 -7.81
C GLY A 60 -7.92 8.13 -8.10
N PRO A 61 -7.38 9.19 -7.48
CA PRO A 61 -6.05 9.72 -7.75
C PRO A 61 -4.90 8.74 -7.47
N LEU A 62 -5.08 7.70 -6.67
CA LEU A 62 -4.06 6.67 -6.40
C LEU A 62 -4.30 5.37 -7.19
N SER A 63 -5.42 5.27 -7.91
CA SER A 63 -5.78 4.06 -8.64
C SER A 63 -4.78 3.74 -9.74
N GLY A 64 -4.27 2.50 -9.76
CA GLY A 64 -3.34 2.01 -10.77
C GLY A 64 -1.97 2.71 -10.79
N LYS A 65 -1.62 3.47 -9.74
CA LYS A 65 -0.32 4.13 -9.60
C LYS A 65 0.61 3.31 -8.73
N HIS A 66 1.89 3.33 -9.10
CA HIS A 66 2.96 2.64 -8.38
C HIS A 66 3.84 3.68 -7.70
N PHE A 67 4.15 3.48 -6.42
CA PHE A 67 5.00 4.37 -5.64
C PHE A 67 6.06 3.55 -4.89
N LEU A 68 7.23 4.17 -4.72
CA LEU A 68 8.30 3.70 -3.86
C LEU A 68 8.50 4.72 -2.76
N PHE A 69 8.59 4.26 -1.52
CA PHE A 69 9.01 5.07 -0.39
C PHE A 69 10.54 5.07 -0.32
N GLN A 70 11.13 6.24 -0.55
CA GLN A 70 12.58 6.45 -0.47
C GLN A 70 12.86 7.03 0.92
N GLY A 71 13.28 6.16 1.84
CA GLY A 71 13.71 6.53 3.19
C GLY A 71 15.17 6.97 3.22
#